data_AF-A0A9E7CUK7-F1
#
_entry.id   AF-A0A9E7CUK7-F1
#
_cell.length_a   1.000
_cell.length_b   1.000
_cell.length_c   1.000
_cell.angle_alpha   90.00
_cell.angle_beta   90.00
_cell.angle_gamma   90.00
#
_symmetry.space_group_name_H-M   'P 1'
#
loop_
_entity.id
_entity.type
_entity.pdbx_description
1 polymer ?
#
loop_
_entity_poly.entity_id
_entity_poly.type
_entity_poly.pdbx_seq_one_letter_code
_entity_poly.pdbx_strand_id
1 'polypeptide(L)'
;MKYFLIKAFKNKTDDIFGIKPTDDFILFTAFGLKDLENSLKGISARGYKMRKKETLSRRLKEWGGFEIRSIFGMIMFEVKEINFKPIVKKNINYYNKSRQKNFNLKVTDLKYWKSSDN
;
A
#
# COMPACT_ATOMS: atom_id res chain seq x y z
N MET A 1 -14.37 -10.35 -2.77
CA MET A 1 -13.21 -9.85 -2.00
C MET A 1 -12.17 -9.42 -3.02
N LYS A 2 -11.59 -8.22 -2.89
CA LYS A 2 -10.64 -7.65 -3.84
C LYS A 2 -9.24 -7.57 -3.23
N TYR A 3 -8.22 -7.65 -4.06
CA TYR A 3 -6.83 -7.51 -3.65
C TYR A 3 -6.31 -6.16 -4.10
N PHE A 4 -5.64 -5.47 -3.19
CA PHE A 4 -5.08 -4.15 -3.42
C PHE A 4 -3.61 -4.15 -3.06
N LEU A 5 -2.77 -3.72 -3.99
CA LEU A 5 -1.35 -3.53 -3.78
C LEU A 5 -1.09 -2.07 -3.46
N ILE A 6 -0.26 -1.83 -2.45
CA ILE A 6 0.18 -0.49 -2.06
C ILE A 6 1.69 -0.39 -2.17
N LYS A 7 2.14 0.61 -2.92
CA LYS A 7 3.57 0.86 -3.19
C LYS A 7 4.21 1.75 -2.12
N ALA A 8 5.40 1.35 -1.69
CA ALA A 8 6.26 2.22 -0.88
C ALA A 8 6.80 3.38 -1.74
N PHE A 9 6.84 4.58 -1.18
CA PHE A 9 7.34 5.78 -1.84
C PHE A 9 8.80 6.10 -1.52
N LYS A 10 9.28 5.84 -0.29
CA LYS A 10 10.66 6.15 0.11
C LYS A 10 11.38 4.94 0.70
N ASN A 11 12.65 4.80 0.31
CA ASN A 11 13.65 4.02 1.05
C ASN A 11 13.98 4.74 2.35
N LYS A 12 13.35 4.28 3.43
CA LYS A 12 13.89 4.56 4.75
C LYS A 12 14.50 3.27 5.23
N THR A 13 15.77 3.36 5.64
CA THR A 13 16.48 2.32 6.38
C THR A 13 15.67 1.87 7.61
N ASP A 14 14.80 2.76 8.13
CA ASP A 14 13.85 2.53 9.22
C ASP A 14 12.40 2.33 8.75
N ASP A 15 12.18 1.64 7.62
CA ASP A 15 10.81 1.21 7.32
C ASP A 15 10.36 0.23 8.40
N ILE A 16 9.32 0.60 9.13
CA ILE A 16 8.72 -0.17 10.23
C ILE A 16 8.22 -1.55 9.78
N PHE A 17 8.11 -1.77 8.47
CA PHE A 17 7.73 -3.04 7.86
C PHE A 17 8.95 -3.89 7.45
N GLY A 18 10.16 -3.31 7.48
CA GLY A 18 11.39 -3.96 7.02
C GLY A 18 11.34 -4.32 5.53
N ILE A 19 10.65 -3.51 4.72
CA ILE A 19 10.46 -3.73 3.29
C ILE A 19 11.48 -2.87 2.52
N LYS A 20 12.28 -3.49 1.65
CA LYS A 20 13.16 -2.74 0.75
C LYS A 20 12.32 -2.22 -0.44
N PRO A 21 12.29 -0.91 -0.72
CA PRO A 21 11.26 -0.28 -1.56
C PRO A 21 11.40 -0.48 -3.06
N THR A 22 12.44 -1.18 -3.52
CA THR A 22 12.64 -1.41 -4.94
C THR A 22 11.78 -2.55 -5.47
N ASP A 23 11.45 -3.56 -4.65
CA ASP A 23 10.97 -4.84 -5.17
C ASP A 23 9.73 -5.44 -4.46
N ASP A 24 9.24 -4.81 -3.39
CA ASP A 24 8.19 -5.37 -2.55
C ASP A 24 7.01 -4.41 -2.33
N PHE A 25 5.80 -4.97 -2.28
CA PHE A 25 4.52 -4.27 -2.08
C PHE A 25 3.80 -4.75 -0.83
N ILE A 26 3.03 -3.86 -0.19
CA ILE A 26 2.07 -4.30 0.83
C ILE A 26 0.77 -4.69 0.14
N LEU A 27 0.38 -5.95 0.34
CA LEU A 27 -0.88 -6.52 -0.06
C LEU A 27 -1.95 -6.27 1.00
N PHE A 28 -3.03 -5.64 0.59
CA PHE A 28 -4.27 -5.52 1.32
C PHE A 28 -5.35 -6.39 0.69
N THR A 29 -6.11 -7.06 1.54
CA THR A 29 -7.38 -7.68 1.17
C THR A 29 -8.49 -6.81 1.73
N ALA A 30 -9.37 -6.31 0.87
CA ALA A 30 -10.51 -5.50 1.30
C ALA A 30 -11.76 -5.88 0.51
N PHE A 31 -12.94 -5.66 1.10
CA PHE A 31 -14.22 -5.91 0.42
C PHE A 31 -14.52 -4.86 -0.65
N GLY A 32 -13.92 -3.68 -0.54
CA GLY A 32 -14.02 -2.58 -1.51
C GLY A 32 -13.18 -1.38 -1.09
N LEU A 33 -13.28 -0.28 -1.85
CA LEU A 33 -12.46 0.92 -1.63
C LEU A 33 -12.65 1.54 -0.23
N LYS A 34 -13.89 1.60 0.26
CA LYS A 34 -14.21 2.14 1.61
C LYS A 34 -13.55 1.35 2.74
N ASP A 35 -13.47 0.03 2.59
CA ASP A 35 -12.83 -0.87 3.56
C ASP A 35 -11.30 -0.75 3.51
N LEU A 36 -10.75 -0.62 2.31
CA LEU A 36 -9.34 -0.32 2.09
C LEU A 36 -8.94 1.03 2.72
N GLU A 37 -9.71 2.09 2.46
CA GLU A 37 -9.51 3.40 3.07
C GLU A 37 -9.53 3.31 4.60
N ASN A 38 -10.49 2.56 5.17
CA ASN A 38 -10.57 2.34 6.61
C ASN A 38 -9.34 1.64 7.18
N SER A 39 -8.82 0.64 6.47
CA SER A 39 -7.59 -0.07 6.83
C SER A 39 -6.37 0.85 6.76
N LEU A 40 -6.28 1.69 5.73
CA LEU A 40 -5.18 2.64 5.54
C LEU A 40 -5.13 3.76 6.56
N LYS A 41 -6.28 4.21 7.09
CA LYS A 41 -6.33 5.14 8.24
C LYS A 41 -5.54 4.59 9.44
N GLY A 42 -5.54 3.26 9.57
CA GLY A 42 -4.86 2.53 10.62
C GLY A 42 -3.37 2.37 10.43
N ILE A 43 -2.77 2.87 9.35
CA ILE A 43 -1.36 2.67 9.06
C ILE A 43 -0.62 4.00 9.09
N SER A 44 0.35 4.14 9.99
CA SER A 44 1.20 5.34 10.11
C SER A 44 2.57 5.16 9.43
N ALA A 45 2.62 4.35 8.37
CA ALA A 45 3.84 4.09 7.64
C ALA A 45 4.26 5.28 6.78
N ARG A 46 5.16 6.12 7.32
CA ARG A 46 5.67 7.32 6.65
C ARG A 46 6.29 7.04 5.28
N GLY A 47 6.77 5.80 5.05
CA GLY A 47 7.33 5.35 3.76
C GLY A 47 6.30 5.19 2.63
N TYR A 48 5.01 5.04 2.95
CA TYR A 48 3.93 4.76 1.98
C TYR A 48 3.01 5.98 1.74
N LYS A 49 3.27 7.08 2.44
CA LYS A 49 2.43 8.28 2.44
C LYS A 49 3.05 9.36 1.58
N MET A 50 2.27 9.90 0.64
CA MET A 50 2.64 11.06 -0.16
C MET A 50 1.88 12.31 0.29
N ARG A 51 2.60 13.44 0.35
CA ARG A 51 2.03 14.76 0.67
C ARG A 51 1.92 15.69 -0.55
N LYS A 52 2.64 15.40 -1.65
CA LYS A 52 2.65 16.20 -2.89
C LYS A 52 1.93 15.46 -4.00
N LYS A 53 0.92 16.08 -4.60
CA LYS A 53 0.03 15.46 -5.59
C LYS A 53 0.75 15.24 -6.91
N GLU A 54 1.57 16.20 -7.33
CA GLU A 54 2.30 16.21 -8.60
C GLU A 54 3.24 15.00 -8.70
N THR A 55 3.91 14.67 -7.59
CA THR A 55 4.81 13.52 -7.53
C THR A 55 4.05 12.20 -7.60
N LEU A 56 2.84 12.13 -7.04
CA LEU A 56 2.02 10.92 -7.10
C LEU A 56 1.46 10.75 -8.51
N SER A 57 0.89 11.81 -9.08
CA SER A 57 0.33 11.77 -10.44
C SER A 57 1.35 11.32 -11.49
N ARG A 58 2.62 11.75 -11.39
CA ARG A 58 3.69 11.24 -12.25
C ARG A 58 3.88 9.73 -12.12
N ARG A 59 3.88 9.20 -10.90
CA ARG A 59 4.05 7.76 -10.64
C ARG A 59 2.84 6.95 -11.09
N LEU A 60 1.62 7.45 -10.87
CA LEU A 60 0.41 6.78 -11.35
C LEU A 60 0.46 6.59 -12.88
N LYS A 61 0.95 7.60 -13.63
CA LYS A 61 1.17 7.47 -15.07
C LYS A 61 2.22 6.42 -15.44
N GLU A 62 3.31 6.32 -14.68
CA GLU A 62 4.38 5.35 -14.92
C GLU A 62 3.98 3.91 -14.60
N TRP A 63 3.11 3.71 -13.61
CA TRP A 63 2.87 2.38 -13.01
C TRP A 63 1.44 1.87 -13.14
N GLY A 64 0.49 2.66 -13.63
CA GLY A 64 -0.89 2.23 -13.91
C GLY A 64 -1.73 1.98 -12.64
N GLY A 65 -1.45 2.71 -11.56
CA GLY A 65 -2.24 2.69 -10.33
C GLY A 65 -3.24 3.85 -10.23
N PHE A 66 -3.95 3.92 -9.10
CA PHE A 66 -4.80 5.05 -8.72
C PHE A 66 -4.43 5.59 -7.33
N GLU A 67 -4.83 6.85 -7.04
CA GLU A 67 -4.63 7.44 -5.71
C GLU A 67 -5.79 7.13 -4.76
N ILE A 68 -5.47 6.82 -3.51
CA ILE A 68 -6.42 6.87 -2.38
C ILE A 68 -5.97 7.93 -1.38
N ARG A 69 -6.93 8.71 -0.87
CA ARG A 69 -6.70 9.75 0.14
C ARG A 69 -7.10 9.24 1.53
N SER A 70 -6.31 9.61 2.54
CA SER A 70 -6.74 9.50 3.94
C SER A 70 -7.84 10.54 4.24
N ILE A 71 -8.66 10.33 5.27
CA ILE A 71 -9.82 11.19 5.66
C ILE A 71 -9.50 12.69 5.60
N PHE A 72 -8.32 13.11 6.04
CA PHE A 72 -7.94 14.52 6.10
C PHE A 72 -7.40 15.09 4.78
N GLY A 73 -7.46 14.35 3.67
CA GLY A 73 -7.03 14.79 2.34
C GLY A 73 -5.51 14.98 2.16
N MET A 74 -4.74 15.04 3.26
CA MET A 74 -3.31 15.38 3.25
C MET A 74 -2.37 14.23 2.87
N ILE A 75 -2.85 12.99 2.91
CA ILE A 75 -2.03 11.79 2.69
C ILE A 75 -2.62 11.00 1.54
N MET A 76 -1.79 10.74 0.54
CA MET A 76 -2.14 9.96 -0.64
C MET A 76 -1.31 8.68 -0.70
N PHE A 77 -1.93 7.60 -1.18
CA PHE A 77 -1.32 6.29 -1.41
C PHE A 77 -1.39 5.92 -2.90
N GLU A 78 -0.33 5.31 -3.42
CA GLU A 78 -0.30 4.68 -4.74
C GLU A 78 -0.85 3.24 -4.61
N VAL A 79 -2.01 2.99 -5.21
CA VAL A 79 -2.75 1.72 -5.08
C VAL A 79 -2.99 1.10 -6.46
N LYS A 80 -2.90 -0.23 -6.55
CA LYS A 80 -3.38 -0.99 -7.71
C LYS A 80 -4.34 -2.09 -7.25
N GLU A 81 -5.49 -2.19 -7.91
CA GLU A 81 -6.40 -3.32 -7.73
C GLU A 81 -5.92 -4.48 -8.61
N ILE A 82 -5.95 -5.71 -8.08
CA ILE A 82 -5.64 -6.94 -8.82
C ILE A 82 -6.75 -7.97 -8.61
N ASN A 83 -7.02 -8.76 -9.64
CA ASN A 83 -8.13 -9.73 -9.67
C ASN A 83 -7.71 -11.15 -9.28
N PHE A 84 -6.43 -11.37 -9.02
CA PHE A 84 -5.88 -12.66 -8.61
C PHE A 84 -5.26 -12.59 -7.21
N LYS A 85 -5.14 -13.74 -6.55
CA LYS A 85 -4.48 -13.85 -5.23
C LYS A 85 -2.96 -13.94 -5.41
N PRO A 86 -2.17 -12.94 -5.01
CA PRO A 86 -0.72 -13.00 -5.16
C PRO A 86 -0.11 -13.87 -4.05
N ILE A 87 1.10 -14.39 -4.29
CA ILE A 87 1.85 -15.14 -3.29
C ILE A 87 2.34 -14.18 -2.20
N VAL A 88 2.06 -14.52 -0.94
CA VAL A 88 2.52 -13.75 0.21
C VAL A 88 3.95 -14.16 0.53
N LYS A 89 4.89 -13.21 0.41
CA LYS A 89 6.31 -13.40 0.78
C LYS A 89 6.49 -13.39 2.30
N LYS A 90 5.80 -12.47 2.98
CA LYS A 90 5.96 -12.22 4.41
C LYS A 90 4.68 -11.69 5.02
N ASN A 91 4.39 -12.09 6.26
CA ASN A 91 3.37 -11.45 7.08
C ASN A 91 4.06 -10.51 8.08
N ILE A 92 3.45 -9.36 8.32
CA ILE A 92 3.94 -8.32 9.22
C ILE A 92 2.83 -7.97 10.19
N ASN A 93 3.08 -8.19 11.48
CA ASN A 93 2.20 -7.70 12.53
C ASN A 93 2.60 -6.28 12.88
N TYR A 94 1.79 -5.33 12.43
CA TYR A 94 2.00 -3.91 12.67
C TYR A 94 1.07 -3.40 13.76
N TYR A 95 1.65 -2.92 14.86
CA TYR A 95 0.90 -2.24 15.92
C TYR A 95 0.87 -0.74 15.68
N ASN A 96 -0.33 -0.18 15.45
CA ASN A 96 -0.52 1.26 15.44
C ASN A 96 -0.74 1.77 16.85
N LYS A 97 0.27 2.43 17.43
CA LYS A 97 0.18 3.08 18.75
C LYS A 97 -0.93 4.13 18.85
N SER A 98 -1.13 4.95 17.81
CA SER A 98 -2.15 6.00 17.79
C SER A 98 -3.58 5.46 17.78
N ARG A 99 -3.78 4.22 17.30
CA ARG A 99 -5.10 3.57 17.26
C ARG A 99 -5.24 2.39 18.21
N GLN A 100 -4.18 2.08 18.97
CA GLN A 100 -4.07 0.90 19.83
C GLN A 100 -4.56 -0.39 19.15
N LYS A 101 -4.17 -0.60 17.88
CA LYS A 101 -4.68 -1.71 17.05
C LYS A 101 -3.56 -2.40 16.30
N ASN A 102 -3.62 -3.75 16.28
CA ASN A 102 -2.77 -4.58 15.44
C ASN A 102 -3.37 -4.75 14.04
N PHE A 103 -2.51 -4.70 13.04
CA PHE A 103 -2.82 -4.93 11.64
C PHE A 103 -1.92 -6.06 11.14
N ASN A 104 -2.51 -7.11 10.59
CA ASN A 104 -1.77 -8.15 9.90
C ASN A 104 -1.63 -7.74 8.44
N LEU A 105 -0.44 -7.27 8.08
CA LEU A 105 -0.10 -6.81 6.75
C LEU A 105 0.60 -7.94 6.00
N LYS A 106 0.26 -8.12 4.74
CA LYS A 106 0.89 -9.11 3.87
C LYS A 106 1.82 -8.40 2.91
N VAL A 107 2.99 -8.97 2.65
CA VAL A 107 3.95 -8.45 1.67
C VAL A 107 3.97 -9.38 0.47
N THR A 108 4.02 -8.81 -0.71
CA THR A 108 4.09 -9.55 -1.98
C THR A 108 5.07 -8.90 -2.94
N ASP A 109 5.36 -9.60 -4.03
CA ASP A 109 6.43 -9.30 -4.96
C ASP A 109 6.04 -8.27 -6.04
N LEU A 110 7.03 -7.54 -6.55
CA LEU A 110 6.86 -6.56 -7.64
C LEU A 110 6.14 -7.12 -8.87
N LYS A 111 6.38 -8.40 -9.20
CA LYS A 111 5.84 -9.01 -10.42
C LYS A 111 4.32 -8.91 -10.52
N TYR A 112 3.61 -8.98 -9.38
CA TYR A 112 2.14 -8.93 -9.35
C TYR A 112 1.57 -7.55 -9.65
N TRP A 113 2.39 -6.51 -9.62
CA TRP A 113 2.01 -5.19 -10.11
C TRP A 113 2.10 -5.10 -11.62
N LYS A 114 3.05 -5.80 -12.25
CA LYS A 114 3.21 -5.80 -13.72
C LYS A 114 2.29 -6.79 -14.40
N SER A 115 1.84 -7.81 -13.70
CA SER A 115 0.76 -8.70 -14.12
C SER A 115 -0.56 -7.93 -14.12
N SER A 116 -0.78 -7.11 -15.14
CA SER A 116 -2.13 -6.72 -15.55
C SER A 116 -2.71 -7.93 -16.27
N ASP A 117 -3.81 -8.47 -15.73
CA ASP A 117 -4.69 -9.49 -16.28
C ASP A 117 -4.30 -10.04 -17.67
N ASN A 118 -3.74 -11.26 -17.69
CA ASN A 118 -3.91 -12.16 -18.84
C ASN A 118 -5.24 -12.89 -18.65
#